data_AF-A0A8T4S5K4-F1
#
_entry.id   AF-A0A8T4S5K4-F1
#
_cell.length_a   1.000
_cell.length_b   1.000
_cell.length_c   1.000
_cell.angle_alpha   90.00
_cell.angle_beta   90.00
_cell.angle_gamma   90.00
#
_symmetry.space_group_name_H-M   'P 1'
#
loop_
_entity.id
_entity.type
_entity.pdbx_description
1 polymer ?
#
loop_
_entity_poly.entity_id
_entity_poly.type
_entity_poly.pdbx_seq_one_letter_code
_entity_poly.pdbx_strand_id
1 'polypeptide(L)' 'MSNVIIVHGVGGNPGKDWFPWLKKELELAGCNVLAPQFPTPKNQTLDKWFAVFEKYSGYLNDVILIGHSLGGCFMGGS' A
#
# COMPACT_ATOMS: atom_id res chain seq x y z
N MET A 1 2.41 0.26 18.40
CA MET A 1 1.91 1.10 17.30
C MET A 1 1.86 0.22 16.07
N SER A 2 0.71 0.16 15.39
CA SER A 2 0.54 -0.71 14.23
C SER A 2 0.92 0.03 12.95
N ASN A 3 1.71 -0.62 12.09
CA ASN A 3 2.05 -0.08 10.78
C ASN A 3 0.97 -0.50 9.78
N VAL A 4 0.51 0.42 8.94
CA VAL A 4 -0.48 0.13 7.89
C VAL A 4 0.06 0.61 6.55
N ILE A 5 0.00 -0.24 5.53
CA ILE A 5 0.34 0.15 4.16
C ILE A 5 -0.89 -0.04 3.27
N ILE A 6 -1.30 1.04 2.63
CA ILE A 6 -2.41 1.07 1.68
C ILE A 6 -1.84 0.92 0.27
N VAL A 7 -2.30 -0.11 -0.45
CA VAL A 7 -1.85 -0.50 -1.78
C VAL A 7 -2.99 -0.29 -2.77
N HIS A 8 -2.84 0.68 -3.66
CA HIS A 8 -3.82 0.94 -4.70
C HIS A 8 -3.73 -0.09 -5.83
N GLY A 9 -4.84 -0.27 -6.56
CA GLY A 9 -4.92 -1.15 -7.72
C GLY A 9 -4.37 -0.53 -9.02
N VAL A 10 -4.64 -1.20 -10.14
CA VAL A 10 -4.18 -0.81 -11.48
C VAL A 10 -4.72 0.57 -11.88
N GLY A 11 -3.84 1.45 -12.36
CA GLY A 11 -4.20 2.83 -12.72
C GLY A 11 -4.57 3.72 -11.53
N GLY A 12 -4.44 3.21 -10.30
CA GLY A 12 -4.72 3.94 -9.07
C GLY A 12 -3.58 4.85 -8.63
N ASN A 13 -3.88 5.70 -7.65
CA ASN A 13 -2.89 6.48 -6.92
C ASN A 13 -3.36 6.67 -5.47
N PRO A 14 -2.45 6.92 -4.51
CA PRO A 14 -2.78 7.01 -3.09
C PRO A 14 -3.60 8.25 -2.70
N GLY A 15 -3.80 9.20 -3.63
CA GLY A 15 -4.58 10.42 -3.43
C GLY A 15 -6.04 10.33 -3.87
N LYS A 16 -6.49 9.17 -4.37
CA LYS A 16 -7.85 8.98 -4.91
C LYS A 16 -8.71 8.10 -4.01
N ASP A 17 -10.00 8.08 -4.35
CA ASP A 17 -11.00 7.23 -3.71
C ASP A 17 -11.05 7.46 -2.19
N TRP A 18 -11.07 6.38 -1.42
CA TRP A 18 -11.13 6.38 0.03
C TRP A 18 -9.75 6.33 0.69
N PHE A 19 -8.64 6.24 -0.06
CA PHE A 19 -7.29 6.10 0.51
C PHE A 19 -6.88 7.30 1.38
N PRO A 20 -7.10 8.57 0.99
CA PRO A 20 -6.75 9.72 1.82
C PRO A 20 -7.57 9.77 3.11
N TRP A 21 -8.86 9.43 3.01
CA TRP A 21 -9.75 9.39 4.16
C TRP A 21 -9.32 8.29 5.14
N LEU A 22 -9.12 7.05 4.66
CA LEU A 22 -8.71 5.94 5.51
C LEU A 22 -7.36 6.20 6.16
N LYS A 23 -6.41 6.76 5.40
CA LYS A 23 -5.11 7.16 5.94
C LYS A 23 -5.28 8.09 7.14
N LYS A 24 -6.08 9.14 7.00
CA LYS A 24 -6.33 10.11 8.06
C LYS A 24 -6.97 9.46 9.29
N GLU A 25 -8.00 8.63 9.11
CA GLU A 25 -8.68 7.97 10.25
C GLU A 25 -7.75 7.02 11.01
N LEU A 26 -6.91 6.27 10.29
CA LEU A 26 -5.94 5.36 10.91
C LEU A 26 -4.81 6.12 11.61
N GLU A 27 -4.34 7.23 11.05
CA GLU A 27 -3.38 8.13 11.72
C GLU A 27 -3.97 8.71 13.01
N LEU A 28 -5.26 9.11 13.00
CA LEU A 28 -5.97 9.57 14.20
C LEU A 28 -6.15 8.46 15.24
N ALA A 29 -6.27 7.20 14.81
CA ALA A 29 -6.31 6.04 15.68
C ALA A 29 -4.93 5.63 16.24
N GLY A 30 -3.87 6.38 15.95
CA GLY A 30 -2.51 6.11 16.44
C GLY A 30 -1.75 5.05 15.63
N CYS A 31 -2.20 4.74 14.41
CA CYS A 31 -1.47 3.90 13.47
C CYS A 31 -0.48 4.72 12.65
N ASN A 32 0.58 4.06 12.21
CA ASN A 32 1.57 4.63 11.30
C ASN A 32 1.25 4.20 9.88
N VAL A 33 0.73 5.12 9.06
CA VAL A 33 0.09 4.77 7.78
C VAL A 33 0.89 5.27 6.58
N LEU A 34 1.21 4.36 5.67
CA LEU A 34 1.84 4.67 4.40
C LEU A 34 0.87 4.36 3.25
N ALA A 35 0.87 5.22 2.25
CA ALA A 35 0.17 5.01 1.00
C ALA A 35 1.12 5.37 -0.15
N PRO A 36 2.08 4.50 -0.49
CA PRO A 36 3.04 4.77 -1.54
C PRO A 36 2.39 4.69 -2.93
N GLN A 37 2.96 5.44 -3.87
CA GLN A 37 2.60 5.31 -5.29
C GLN A 37 3.33 4.11 -5.90
N PHE A 38 2.58 3.12 -6.34
CA PHE A 38 3.10 1.99 -7.10
C PHE A 38 3.11 2.28 -8.60
N PRO A 39 4.09 1.76 -9.36
CA PRO A 39 4.10 1.87 -10.81
C PRO A 39 2.93 1.08 -11.39
N THR A 40 2.05 1.80 -12.08
CA THR A 40 0.85 1.25 -12.74
C THR A 40 0.29 2.27 -13.74
N PRO A 41 -0.41 1.85 -14.81
CA PRO A 41 -0.45 0.48 -15.35
C PRO A 41 0.86 0.09 -16.04
N LYS A 42 1.66 1.08 -16.47
CA LYS A 42 2.98 0.86 -17.08
C LYS A 42 3.98 0.44 -16.00
N ASN A 43 4.77 -0.60 -16.28
CA ASN A 43 5.76 -1.19 -15.37
C ASN A 43 5.17 -1.81 -14.09
N GLN A 44 3.90 -2.22 -14.12
CA GLN A 44 3.30 -3.00 -13.04
C GLN A 44 3.85 -4.42 -13.06
N THR A 45 5.00 -4.60 -12.42
CA THR A 45 5.71 -5.88 -12.29
C THR A 45 6.04 -6.11 -10.82
N LEU A 46 6.18 -7.38 -10.46
CA LEU A 46 6.44 -7.80 -9.08
C LEU A 46 7.70 -7.14 -8.52
N ASP A 47 8.79 -7.17 -9.29
CA ASP A 47 10.08 -6.59 -8.91
C ASP A 47 9.99 -5.08 -8.67
N LYS A 48 9.22 -4.35 -9.49
CA LYS A 48 9.07 -2.90 -9.34
C LYS A 48 8.24 -2.54 -8.13
N TRP A 49 7.28 -3.39 -7.75
CA TRP A 49 6.50 -3.22 -6.53
C TRP A 49 7.34 -3.57 -5.29
N PHE A 50 8.11 -4.65 -5.33
CA PHE A 50 9.08 -4.99 -4.29
C PHE A 50 10.11 -3.89 -4.07
N ALA A 51 10.64 -3.28 -5.13
CA ALA A 51 11.56 -2.14 -5.02
C ALA A 51 10.92 -0.92 -4.35
N VAL A 52 9.59 -0.75 -4.40
CA VAL A 52 8.87 0.26 -3.62
C VAL A 52 8.79 -0.17 -2.15
N PHE A 53 8.45 -1.43 -1.88
CA PHE A 53 8.38 -1.97 -0.52
C PHE A 53 9.74 -1.96 0.20
N GLU A 54 10.85 -2.24 -0.48
CA GLU A 54 12.20 -2.22 0.11
C GLU A 54 12.54 -0.85 0.72
N LYS A 55 12.07 0.25 0.11
CA LYS A 55 12.22 1.60 0.65
C LYS A 55 11.54 1.78 2.01
N TYR A 56 10.55 0.94 2.30
CA TYR A 56 9.77 0.93 3.53
C TYR A 56 10.03 -0.32 4.36
N SER A 57 11.13 -1.04 4.11
CA SER A 57 11.48 -2.28 4.84
C SER A 57 11.46 -2.12 6.37
N GLY A 58 11.85 -0.94 6.88
CA GLY A 58 11.75 -0.62 8.32
C GLY A 58 10.33 -0.52 8.89
N TYR A 59 9.32 -0.42 8.03
CA TYR A 59 7.89 -0.37 8.36
C TYR A 59 7.17 -1.72 8.17
N LEU A 60 7.86 -2.73 7.63
CA LEU A 60 7.27 -4.04 7.32
C LEU A 60 7.21 -5.00 8.51
N ASN A 61 7.80 -4.62 9.66
CA ASN A 61 7.62 -5.37 10.89
C ASN A 61 6.18 -5.13 11.42
N ASP A 62 5.39 -6.20 11.54
CA ASP A 62 3.97 -6.19 11.95
C ASP A 62 3.11 -5.17 11.19
N VAL A 63 3.07 -5.31 9.86
CA VAL A 63 2.35 -4.41 8.96
C VAL A 63 0.99 -4.98 8.52
N ILE A 64 -0.04 -4.15 8.58
CA ILE A 64 -1.36 -4.43 8.00
C ILE A 64 -1.35 -3.91 6.57
N LEU A 65 -1.52 -4.81 5.60
CA LEU A 65 -1.61 -4.46 4.18
C LEU A 65 -3.08 -4.36 3.76
N ILE A 66 -3.47 -3.19 3.20
CA ILE A 66 -4.82 -2.93 2.70
C ILE A 66 -4.74 -2.76 1.19
N GLY A 67 -5.16 -3.78 0.44
CA GLY A 67 -5.15 -3.77 -1.03
C GLY A 67 -6.53 -3.50 -1.64
N HIS A 68 -6.61 -2.59 -2.62
CA HIS A 68 -7.85 -2.36 -3.39
C HIS A 68 -7.83 -3.06 -4.75
N SER A 69 -8.93 -3.74 -5.09
CA SER A 69 -9.15 -4.46 -6.36
C SER A 69 -8.02 -5.49 -6.62
N LEU A 70 -7.18 -5.32 -7.65
CA LEU A 70 -6.05 -6.20 -7.96
C LEU A 70 -4.89 -6.17 -6.94
N GLY A 71 -4.84 -5.19 -6.03
CA GLY A 71 -3.87 -5.18 -4.93
C GLY A 71 -4.03 -6.36 -3.95
N GLY A 72 -5.26 -6.91 -3.83
CA GLY A 72 -5.53 -8.10 -3.01
C GLY A 72 -5.09 -9.42 -3.67
N CYS A 73 -5.10 -9.50 -5.00
CA CYS A 73 -4.75 -10.71 -5.74
C CYS A 73 -3.22 -10.97 -5.76
N PHE A 74 -2.43 -9.90 -5.61
CA PHE A 74 -0.96 -9.97 -5.56
C PHE A 74 -0.42 -10.47 -4.21
N MET A 75 -1.21 -10.38 -3.13
CA MET A 75 -0.81 -10.83 -1.79
C MET A 75 -1.07 -12.33 -1.53
N GLY A 76 -1.62 -13.05 -2.52
CA GLY A 76 -2.05 -14.45 -2.38
C GLY A 76 -1.49 -15.43 -3.42
N GLY A 77 -0.52 -15.02 -4.24
CA GLY A 77 0.11 -15.89 -5.24
C GLY A 77 1.52 -16.30 -4.81
N SER A 78 1.64 -17.57 -4.42
CA SER A 78 2.85 -18.39 -4.20
C SER A 78 4.13 -17.95 -4.90
#